data_AF-A0A3E2VVC9-F1
#
_entry.id   AF-A0A3E2VVC9-F1
#
_cell.length_a   1.000
_cell.length_b   1.000
_cell.length_c   1.000
_cell.angle_alpha   90.00
_cell.angle_beta   90.00
_cell.angle_gamma   90.00
#
_symmetry.space_group_name_H-M   'P 1'
#
loop_
_entity.id
_entity.type
_entity.pdbx_description
1 polymer ?
#
loop_
_entity_poly.entity_id
_entity_poly.type
_entity_poly.pdbx_seq_one_letter_code
_entity_poly.pdbx_strand_id
1 'polypeptide(L)' 'MKNRLEELRKQRGIKQEDLATALEVSRQTIGSLENGRYNPSIILAFKIARYFQMSIEEIFIYEEESK' A
#
# COMPACT_ATOMS: atom_id res chain seq x y z
N MET A 1 -9.18 -4.96 2.58
CA MET A 1 -9.24 -4.04 1.42
C MET A 1 -8.40 -4.61 0.29
N LYS A 2 -8.96 -4.69 -0.93
CA LYS A 2 -8.19 -5.08 -2.11
C LYS A 2 -7.21 -3.95 -2.45
N ASN A 3 -5.98 -4.28 -2.81
CA ASN A 3 -4.96 -3.29 -3.14
C ASN A 3 -3.97 -3.81 -4.18
N ARG A 4 -3.25 -2.90 -4.82
CA ARG A 4 -2.24 -3.18 -5.85
C ARG A 4 -0.82 -2.94 -5.36
N LEU A 5 -0.62 -2.81 -4.04
CA LEU A 5 0.66 -2.38 -3.48
C LEU A 5 1.81 -3.33 -3.85
N GLU A 6 1.58 -4.65 -3.77
CA GLU A 6 2.59 -5.64 -4.12
C GLU A 6 2.95 -5.59 -5.61
N GLU A 7 1.94 -5.47 -6.47
CA GLU A 7 2.10 -5.34 -7.92
C GLU A 7 2.96 -4.12 -8.26
N LEU A 8 2.58 -2.94 -7.75
CA LEU A 8 3.28 -1.68 -7.99
C LEU A 8 4.71 -1.70 -7.45
N ARG A 9 4.91 -2.28 -6.27
CA ARG A 9 6.24 -2.44 -5.67
C ARG A 9 7.13 -3.32 -6.56
N LYS A 10 6.63 -4.47 -7.02
CA LYS A 10 7.38 -5.40 -7.89
C LYS A 10 7.68 -4.80 -9.26
N GLN A 11 6.73 -4.09 -9.86
CA GLN A 11 6.93 -3.40 -11.15
C GLN A 11 8.06 -2.38 -11.10
N ARG A 12 8.29 -1.74 -9.95
CA ARG A 12 9.39 -0.80 -9.74
C ARG A 12 10.67 -1.43 -9.18
N GLY A 13 10.71 -2.77 -9.01
CA GLY A 13 11.88 -3.48 -8.48
C GLY A 13 12.20 -3.18 -7.01
N ILE A 14 11.22 -2.70 -6.24
CA ILE A 14 11.41 -2.25 -4.85
C ILE A 14 11.27 -3.44 -3.89
N LYS A 15 12.12 -3.56 -2.86
CA LYS A 15 11.92 -4.58 -1.81
C LYS A 15 10.95 -4.08 -0.74
N GLN A 16 10.31 -5.00 -0.03
CA GLN A 16 9.41 -4.61 1.08
C GLN A 16 10.13 -3.79 2.15
N GLU A 17 11.41 -4.09 2.41
CA GLU A 17 12.24 -3.38 3.39
C GLU A 17 12.55 -1.94 2.94
N ASP A 18 12.83 -1.73 1.66
CA ASP A 18 13.08 -0.39 1.10
C ASP A 18 11.82 0.47 1.20
N LEU A 19 10.66 -0.11 0.84
CA LEU A 19 9.37 0.59 0.94
C LEU A 19 9.00 0.89 2.40
N ALA A 20 9.25 -0.05 3.30
CA ALA A 20 9.02 0.13 4.73
C ALA A 20 9.86 1.28 5.30
N THR A 21 11.14 1.32 4.93
CA THR A 21 12.07 2.38 5.31
C THR A 21 11.61 3.73 4.78
N ALA A 22 11.23 3.82 3.50
CA ALA A 22 10.76 5.06 2.89
C ALA A 22 9.46 5.60 3.51
N LEU A 23 8.61 4.72 4.04
CA LEU A 23 7.32 5.09 4.64
C LEU A 23 7.38 5.22 6.17
N GLU A 24 8.53 4.94 6.78
CA GLU A 24 8.77 4.92 8.23
C GLU A 24 7.83 3.93 8.96
N VAL A 25 7.68 2.73 8.39
CA VAL A 25 6.89 1.64 8.99
C VAL A 25 7.71 0.37 9.05
N SER A 26 7.20 -0.65 9.75
CA SER A 26 7.86 -1.95 9.76
C SER A 26 7.70 -2.69 8.42
N ARG A 27 8.65 -3.56 8.07
CA ARG A 27 8.50 -4.49 6.94
C ARG A 27 7.23 -5.34 7.07
N GLN A 28 6.86 -5.73 8.29
CA GLN A 28 5.63 -6.49 8.56
C GLN A 28 4.39 -5.68 8.20
N THR A 29 4.38 -4.36 8.42
CA THR A 29 3.29 -3.47 8.01
C THR A 29 3.08 -3.53 6.49
N ILE A 30 4.16 -3.42 5.72
CA ILE A 30 4.10 -3.56 4.25
C ILE A 30 3.57 -4.94 3.85
N GLY A 31 4.11 -6.01 4.43
CA GLY A 31 3.65 -7.36 4.15
C GLY A 31 2.17 -7.58 4.50
N SER A 32 1.68 -7.03 5.61
CA SER A 32 0.26 -7.13 5.99
C SER A 32 -0.65 -6.32 5.08
N LEU A 33 -0.20 -5.14 4.61
CA LEU A 33 -0.91 -4.36 3.59
C LEU A 33 -1.03 -5.12 2.28
N GLU A 34 0.10 -5.62 1.74
CA GLU A 34 0.14 -6.35 0.47
C GLU A 34 -0.80 -7.57 0.47
N ASN A 35 -0.86 -8.28 1.60
CA ASN A 35 -1.75 -9.44 1.76
C ASN A 35 -3.20 -9.06 2.16
N GLY A 36 -3.55 -7.78 2.21
CA GLY A 36 -4.89 -7.31 2.55
C GLY A 36 -5.33 -7.57 4.01
N ARG A 37 -4.40 -7.98 4.88
CA ARG A 37 -4.65 -8.29 6.31
C ARG A 37 -4.75 -7.06 7.20
N TYR A 38 -4.42 -5.89 6.66
CA TYR A 38 -4.42 -4.62 7.36
C TYR A 38 -4.93 -3.53 6.43
N ASN A 39 -5.83 -2.70 6.95
CA ASN A 39 -6.26 -1.48 6.25
C ASN A 39 -5.32 -0.34 6.70
N PRO A 40 -4.70 0.40 5.77
CA PRO A 40 -3.81 1.51 6.13
C PRO A 40 -4.59 2.60 6.86
N SER A 41 -3.91 3.29 7.78
CA SER A 41 -4.41 4.60 8.22
C SER A 41 -4.44 5.58 7.05
N ILE A 42 -5.29 6.61 7.14
CA ILE A 42 -5.37 7.64 6.09
C ILE A 42 -4.01 8.29 5.80
N ILE A 43 -3.20 8.51 6.86
CA ILE A 43 -1.84 9.07 6.74
C ILE A 43 -0.94 8.13 5.94
N LEU A 44 -0.98 6.83 6.23
CA LEU A 44 -0.17 5.85 5.52
C LEU A 44 -0.61 5.70 4.05
N ALA A 45 -1.92 5.75 3.78
CA ALA A 45 -2.45 5.75 2.43
C ALA A 45 -1.93 6.96 1.62
N PHE A 46 -1.92 8.17 2.21
CA PHE A 46 -1.33 9.35 1.57
C PHE A 46 0.18 9.25 1.37
N LYS A 47 0.94 8.71 2.34
CA LYS A 47 2.38 8.49 2.19
C LYS A 47 2.66 7.54 1.01
N ILE A 48 1.91 6.45 0.91
CA ILE A 48 2.02 5.46 -0.16
C ILE A 48 1.66 6.09 -1.52
N ALA A 49 0.52 6.79 -1.61
CA ALA A 49 0.10 7.50 -2.81
C ALA A 49 1.16 8.47 -3.32
N ARG A 50 1.74 9.28 -2.43
CA ARG A 50 2.83 10.21 -2.76
C ARG A 50 4.10 9.49 -3.21
N TYR A 51 4.49 8.42 -2.53
CA TYR A 51 5.67 7.63 -2.89
C TYR A 51 5.54 7.05 -4.31
N PHE A 52 4.35 6.54 -4.66
CA PHE A 52 4.10 6.00 -5.99
C PHE A 52 3.72 7.07 -7.03
N GLN A 53 3.47 8.32 -6.64
CA GLN A 53 2.95 9.39 -7.51
C GLN A 53 1.63 8.99 -8.18
N MET A 54 0.75 8.39 -7.40
CA MET A 54 -0.57 7.88 -7.83
C MET A 54 -1.64 8.34 -6.84
N SER A 55 -2.90 8.31 -7.23
CA SER A 55 -4.02 8.53 -6.32
C SER A 55 -4.16 7.36 -5.33
N ILE A 56 -4.89 7.58 -4.22
CA ILE A 56 -5.15 6.52 -3.24
C ILE A 56 -5.97 5.40 -3.89
N GLU A 57 -6.97 5.78 -4.68
CA GLU A 57 -7.92 4.90 -5.36
C GLU A 57 -7.25 4.00 -6.42
N GLU A 58 -6.15 4.46 -7.03
CA GLU A 58 -5.37 3.65 -7.97
C GLU A 58 -4.59 2.53 -7.26
N ILE A 59 -4.31 2.68 -5.96
CA ILE A 59 -3.52 1.74 -5.14
C ILE A 59 -4.44 0.86 -4.28
N PHE A 60 -5.47 1.46 -3.68
CA PHE A 60 -6.37 0.86 -2.71
C PHE A 60 -7.79 0.85 -3.27
N ILE A 61 -8.26 -0.34 -3.62
CA ILE A 61 -9.56 -0.56 -4.26
C ILE A 61 -10.59 -0.72 -3.15
N TYR A 62 -11.36 0.34 -2.92
CA TYR A 62 -12.53 0.29 -2.07
C TYR A 62 -13.66 -0.41 -2.83
N GLU A 63 -14.04 -1.60 -2.38
CA GLU A 63 -15.24 -2.29 -2.85
C GLU A 63 -16.33 -1.94 -1.81
N GLU A 64 -17.27 -1.08 -2.21
CA GLU A 64 -18.47 -0.81 -1.41
C GLU A 64 -19.30 -2.11 -1.39
N GLU A 65 -19.59 -2.64 -0.20
CA GLU A 65 -20.51 -3.78 -0.10
C GLU A 65 -21.87 -3.32 -0.60
N SER A 66 -22.26 -3.78 -1.79
CA SER A 66 -23.62 -3.66 -2.29
C SER A 66 -24.56 -4.27 -1.25
N LYS A 67 -25.40 -3.44 -0.62
CA LYS A 67 -26.46 -3.88 0.29
C LYS A 67 -27.47 -4.80 -0.39
#